data_AF-A0A9X3T042-F1
#
_entry.id   AF-A0A9X3T042-F1
#
_cell.length_a   1.000
_cell.length_b   1.000
_cell.length_c   1.000
_cell.angle_alpha   90.00
_cell.angle_beta   90.00
_cell.angle_gamma   90.00
#
_symmetry.space_group_name_H-M   'P 1'
#
loop_
_entity.id
_entity.type
_entity.pdbx_description
1 polymer ?
#
loop_
_entity_poly.entity_id
_entity_poly.type
_entity_poly.pdbx_seq_one_letter_code
_entity_poly.pdbx_strand_id
1 'polypeptide(L)'
;MRQDGRRKDEVRPVKVTRDFIKYAEGSVLIEMCGTKVICTASVEEKVPPFLRDKGRGWVTAEYAMLPRATQERSTREAVRGKQGGRTMEIQRLVGRALRAVTDTEE
;
A
#
# COMPACT_ATOMS: atom_id res chain seq x y z
N MET A 1 11.73 -29.24 5.71
CA MET A 1 12.54 -28.06 5.30
C MET A 1 11.65 -27.16 4.43
N ARG A 2 11.75 -25.83 4.51
CA ARG A 2 10.96 -24.93 3.64
C ARG A 2 11.48 -25.03 2.20
N GLN A 3 10.63 -24.78 1.20
CA GLN A 3 10.99 -24.88 -0.22
C GLN A 3 12.13 -23.95 -0.64
N ASP A 4 12.31 -22.83 0.07
CA ASP A 4 13.34 -21.83 -0.16
C ASP A 4 14.55 -21.99 0.80
N GLY A 5 14.66 -23.12 1.50
CA GLY A 5 15.79 -23.44 2.37
C GLY A 5 15.83 -22.66 3.70
N ARG A 6 14.94 -21.70 3.93
CA ARG A 6 14.92 -20.88 5.14
C ARG A 6 14.53 -21.66 6.39
N ARG A 7 14.96 -21.16 7.56
CA ARG A 7 14.47 -21.64 8.87
C ARG A 7 13.01 -21.23 9.11
N LYS A 8 12.39 -21.79 10.16
CA LYS A 8 10.98 -21.52 10.50
C LYS A 8 10.77 -20.07 10.94
N ASP A 9 11.75 -19.51 11.65
CA ASP A 9 11.80 -18.16 12.24
C ASP A 9 12.44 -17.12 11.30
N GLU A 10 13.01 -17.56 10.19
CA GLU A 10 13.72 -16.69 9.26
C GLU A 10 12.75 -16.00 8.29
N VAL A 11 12.82 -14.68 8.21
CA VAL A 11 12.05 -13.86 7.25
C VAL A 11 12.61 -14.00 5.82
N ARG A 12 11.82 -13.65 4.81
CA ARG A 12 12.32 -13.58 3.42
C ARG A 12 13.33 -12.43 3.30
N PRO A 13 14.32 -12.49 2.40
CA PRO A 13 15.20 -11.36 2.13
C PRO A 13 14.38 -10.11 1.80
N VAL A 14 14.66 -9.02 2.52
CA VAL A 14 13.98 -7.74 2.37
C VAL A 14 14.94 -6.74 1.73
N LYS A 15 14.49 -6.07 0.67
CA LYS A 15 15.18 -4.93 0.08
C LYS A 15 14.23 -3.75 -0.02
N VAL A 16 14.70 -2.58 0.38
CA VAL A 16 13.94 -1.33 0.35
C VAL A 16 14.71 -0.34 -0.50
N THR A 17 14.14 0.02 -1.65
CA THR A 17 14.71 1.03 -2.56
C THR A 17 13.88 2.30 -2.44
N ARG A 18 14.47 3.37 -1.89
CA ARG A 18 13.83 4.68 -1.76
C ARG A 18 13.88 5.45 -3.08
N ASP A 19 13.05 6.49 -3.17
CA ASP A 19 13.01 7.44 -4.30
C ASP A 19 12.79 6.75 -5.65
N PHE A 20 11.96 5.70 -5.64
CA PHE A 20 11.76 4.84 -6.81
C PHE A 20 10.93 5.53 -7.92
N ILE A 21 9.87 6.25 -7.55
CA ILE A 21 9.08 7.09 -8.44
C ILE A 21 9.44 8.55 -8.18
N LYS A 22 9.98 9.22 -9.20
CA LYS A 22 10.46 10.61 -9.15
C LYS A 22 9.43 11.63 -8.66
N TYR A 23 8.16 11.44 -8.99
CA TYR A 23 7.14 12.47 -8.83
C TYR A 23 6.38 12.41 -7.50
N ALA A 24 6.43 11.29 -6.78
CA ALA A 24 5.75 11.18 -5.50
C ALA A 24 6.64 11.78 -4.39
N GLU A 25 6.04 12.52 -3.48
CA GLU A 25 6.71 13.15 -2.33
C GLU A 25 7.43 12.11 -1.47
N GLY A 26 6.82 10.93 -1.31
CA GLY A 26 7.48 9.74 -0.80
C GLY A 26 7.33 8.58 -1.77
N SER A 27 8.43 7.88 -2.08
CA SER A 27 8.37 6.68 -2.92
C SER A 27 9.32 5.60 -2.44
N VAL A 28 8.81 4.36 -2.36
CA VAL A 28 9.58 3.18 -1.98
C VAL A 28 9.15 1.99 -2.83
N LEU A 29 10.13 1.25 -3.37
CA LEU A 29 9.95 -0.12 -3.82
C LEU A 29 10.42 -1.06 -2.70
N ILE A 30 9.50 -1.82 -2.12
CA ILE A 30 9.80 -2.87 -1.14
C ILE A 30 9.73 -4.24 -1.81
N GLU A 31 10.78 -5.03 -1.61
CA GLU A 31 10.93 -6.38 -2.17
C GLU A 31 11.08 -7.37 -1.02
N MET A 32 10.26 -8.43 -1.02
CA MET A 32 10.35 -9.57 -0.13
C MET A 32 10.43 -10.85 -0.97
N CYS A 33 11.64 -11.20 -1.41
CA CYS A 33 11.89 -12.23 -2.43
C CYS A 33 11.09 -11.93 -3.73
N GLY A 34 10.16 -12.81 -4.13
CA GLY A 34 9.32 -12.61 -5.32
C GLY A 34 8.19 -11.60 -5.15
N THR A 35 7.86 -11.20 -3.91
CA THR A 35 6.85 -10.15 -3.67
C THR A 35 7.49 -8.79 -3.84
N LYS A 36 6.98 -7.96 -4.76
CA LYS A 36 7.44 -6.59 -4.96
C LYS A 36 6.25 -5.65 -4.92
N VAL A 37 6.36 -4.58 -4.14
CA VAL A 37 5.29 -3.59 -3.94
C VAL A 37 5.89 -2.20 -4.07
N ILE A 38 5.26 -1.37 -4.90
CA ILE A 38 5.55 0.06 -4.97
C ILE A 38 4.61 0.75 -3.98
N CYS A 39 5.19 1.51 -3.06
CA CYS A 39 4.48 2.33 -2.10
C CYS A 39 4.79 3.80 -2.41
N THR A 40 3.75 4.61 -2.61
CA THR A 40 3.88 6.06 -2.79
C THR A 40 3.09 6.77 -1.70
N ALA A 41 3.64 7.87 -1.21
CA ALA A 41 2.95 8.83 -0.36
C ALA A 41 2.81 10.14 -1.14
N SER A 42 1.60 10.69 -1.13
CA SER A 42 1.28 11.96 -1.75
C SER A 42 0.55 12.84 -0.77
N VAL A 43 0.83 14.15 -0.83
CA VAL A 43 0.27 15.15 0.08
C VAL A 43 -0.73 15.99 -0.70
N GLU A 44 -1.93 16.13 -0.15
CA GLU A 44 -2.96 17.01 -0.67
C GLU A 44 -3.37 17.99 0.43
N GLU A 45 -3.48 19.27 0.07
CA GLU A 45 -4.01 20.34 0.93
C GLU A 45 -5.54 20.27 1.02
N LYS A 46 -6.06 19.07 1.36
CA LYS A 46 -7.49 18.78 1.41
C LYS A 46 -7.77 17.65 2.39
N VAL A 47 -8.88 17.79 3.11
CA VAL A 47 -9.40 16.75 4.01
C VAL A 47 -10.77 16.25 3.55
N PRO A 48 -11.17 15.02 3.95
CA PRO A 48 -12.53 14.54 3.74
C PRO A 48 -13.59 15.50 4.31
N PRO A 49 -14.82 15.56 3.74
CA PRO A 49 -15.85 16.52 4.17
C PRO A 49 -16.18 16.47 5.66
N PHE A 50 -16.11 15.31 6.30
CA PHE A 50 -16.40 15.15 7.74
C PHE A 50 -15.30 15.71 8.67
N LEU A 51 -14.14 16.10 8.13
CA LEU A 51 -13.02 16.74 8.85
C LEU A 51 -12.80 18.20 8.48
N ARG A 52 -13.61 18.75 7.56
CA ARG A 52 -13.51 20.16 7.19
C ARG A 52 -13.66 21.04 8.45
N ASP A 53 -12.81 22.06 8.56
CA ASP A 53 -12.78 23.05 9.64
C ASP A 53 -12.48 22.48 11.05
N LYS A 54 -12.02 21.23 11.14
CA LYS A 54 -11.67 20.59 12.43
C LYS A 54 -10.20 20.71 12.83
N GLY A 55 -9.35 21.30 11.99
CA GLY A 55 -7.89 21.37 12.24
C GLY A 55 -7.24 19.99 12.38
N ARG A 56 -7.73 18.99 11.62
CA ARG A 56 -7.23 17.61 11.69
C ARG A 56 -6.82 17.08 10.33
N GLY A 57 -5.66 16.46 10.27
CA GLY A 57 -5.16 15.73 9.12
C GLY A 57 -5.88 14.40 8.89
N TRP A 58 -5.62 13.78 7.74
CA TRP A 58 -6.15 12.46 7.42
C TRP A 58 -5.18 11.65 6.57
N VAL A 59 -5.03 10.36 6.91
CA VAL A 59 -4.30 9.39 6.08
C VAL A 59 -5.29 8.41 5.46
N THR A 60 -5.22 8.24 4.15
CA THR A 60 -5.95 7.20 3.41
C THR A 60 -4.97 6.34 2.62
N ALA A 61 -5.43 5.19 2.12
CA ALA A 61 -4.59 4.28 1.35
C ALA A 61 -5.40 3.61 0.22
N GLU A 62 -4.77 3.48 -0.93
CA GLU A 62 -5.24 2.69 -2.06
C GLU A 62 -4.33 1.49 -2.28
N TYR A 63 -4.90 0.39 -2.79
CA TYR A 63 -4.17 -0.82 -3.08
C TYR A 63 -4.67 -1.39 -4.40
N ALA A 64 -3.76 -1.79 -5.26
CA ALA A 64 -4.10 -2.48 -6.49
C ALA A 64 -3.03 -3.51 -6.83
N MET A 65 -3.44 -4.60 -7.46
CA MET A 65 -2.52 -5.55 -8.07
C MET A 65 -2.54 -5.38 -9.58
N LEU A 66 -1.35 -5.28 -10.18
CA LEU A 66 -1.23 -5.32 -11.64
C LEU A 66 -1.76 -6.67 -12.16
N PRO A 67 -2.44 -6.71 -13.33
CA PRO A 67 -3.00 -7.94 -13.92
C PRO A 67 -2.05 -9.14 -13.99
N ARG A 68 -0.74 -8.90 -14.07
CA ARG A 68 0.30 -9.94 -14.17
C ARG A 68 1.24 -9.99 -12.96
N ALA A 69 0.77 -9.56 -11.80
CA ALA A 69 1.48 -9.73 -10.53
C ALA A 69 1.34 -11.16 -9.96
N THR A 70 0.39 -11.95 -10.46
CA THR A 70 0.12 -13.35 -10.06
C THR A 70 0.49 -14.33 -11.18
N GLN A 71 0.62 -15.62 -10.85
CA GLN A 71 0.95 -16.68 -11.83
C GLN A 71 -0.05 -16.72 -12.99
N GLU A 72 -1.35 -16.66 -12.67
CA GLU A 72 -2.42 -16.46 -13.63
C GLU A 72 -2.79 -14.98 -13.76
N ARG A 73 -3.21 -14.56 -14.95
CA ARG A 73 -3.49 -13.15 -15.21
C ARG A 73 -4.85 -12.81 -14.61
N SER A 74 -4.89 -11.84 -13.71
CA SER A 74 -6.14 -11.30 -13.19
C SER A 74 -6.73 -10.24 -14.12
N THR A 75 -8.06 -10.11 -14.15
CA THR A 75 -8.72 -9.00 -14.85
C THR A 75 -8.47 -7.71 -14.07
N ARG A 76 -8.13 -6.61 -14.77
CA ARG A 76 -8.02 -5.28 -14.15
C ARG A 76 -9.37 -4.87 -13.54
N GLU A 77 -9.36 -4.40 -12.29
CA GLU A 77 -10.60 -4.04 -11.57
C GLU A 77 -11.38 -2.91 -12.25
N ALA A 78 -10.68 -1.94 -12.85
CA ALA A 78 -11.31 -0.88 -13.66
C ALA A 78 -12.18 -1.43 -14.80
N VAL A 79 -11.77 -2.54 -15.43
CA VAL A 79 -12.54 -3.19 -16.52
C VAL A 79 -13.81 -3.85 -15.98
N ARG A 80 -13.82 -4.25 -14.70
CA ARG A 80 -15.00 -4.82 -14.04
C ARG A 80 -15.97 -3.76 -13.50
N GLY A 81 -15.58 -2.49 -13.51
CA GLY A 81 -16.37 -1.37 -12.98
C GLY A 81 -16.53 -1.36 -11.45
N LYS A 82 -15.84 -2.25 -10.72
CA LYS A 82 -15.90 -2.29 -9.26
C LYS A 82 -14.61 -2.84 -8.65
N GLN A 83 -14.27 -2.33 -7.46
CA GLN A 83 -13.20 -2.89 -6.63
C GLN A 83 -13.65 -4.22 -5.99
N GLY A 84 -12.75 -5.19 -5.92
CA GLY A 84 -12.98 -6.47 -5.26
C GLY A 84 -12.95 -6.35 -3.73
N GLY A 85 -13.57 -7.29 -3.05
CA GLY A 85 -13.63 -7.33 -1.58
C GLY A 85 -12.23 -7.31 -0.93
N ARG A 86 -11.30 -8.12 -1.45
CA ARG A 86 -9.90 -8.15 -0.99
C ARG A 86 -9.21 -6.79 -1.11
N THR A 87 -9.41 -6.07 -2.21
CA THR A 87 -8.84 -4.74 -2.43
C THR A 87 -9.36 -3.77 -1.38
N MET A 88 -10.69 -3.71 -1.21
CA MET A 88 -11.31 -2.83 -0.20
C MET A 88 -10.84 -3.16 1.23
N GLU A 89 -10.69 -4.44 1.56
CA GLU A 89 -10.21 -4.87 2.87
C GLU A 89 -8.76 -4.42 3.14
N ILE A 90 -7.85 -4.66 2.19
CA ILE A 90 -6.44 -4.27 2.30
C ILE A 90 -6.29 -2.75 2.38
N GLN A 91 -7.02 -1.98 1.55
CA GLN A 91 -7.03 -0.52 1.63
C GLN A 91 -7.42 -0.02 3.02
N ARG A 92 -8.50 -0.57 3.57
CA ARG A 92 -8.97 -0.22 4.91
C ARG A 92 -7.96 -0.61 5.98
N LEU A 93 -7.29 -1.76 5.85
CA LEU A 93 -6.25 -2.22 6.77
C LEU A 93 -5.05 -1.27 6.77
N VAL A 94 -4.48 -0.97 5.60
CA VAL A 94 -3.30 -0.10 5.47
C VAL A 94 -3.62 1.30 5.99
N GLY A 95 -4.75 1.89 5.58
CA GLY A 95 -5.15 3.21 6.06
C GLY A 95 -5.35 3.26 7.58
N ARG A 96 -5.94 2.22 8.19
CA ARG A 96 -6.07 2.15 9.67
C ARG A 96 -4.72 2.02 10.35
N ALA A 97 -3.83 1.18 9.84
CA ALA A 97 -2.51 0.95 10.43
C ALA A 97 -1.65 2.23 10.43
N LEU A 98 -1.65 2.97 9.32
CA LEU A 98 -0.90 4.22 9.22
C LEU A 98 -1.49 5.31 10.13
N ARG A 99 -2.81 5.50 10.14
CA ARG A 99 -3.46 6.48 11.03
C ARG A 99 -3.17 6.23 12.51
N ALA A 100 -2.95 4.99 12.93
CA ALA A 100 -2.67 4.66 14.33
C ALA A 100 -1.29 5.16 14.81
N VAL A 101 -0.38 5.49 13.89
CA VAL A 101 1.00 5.94 14.20
C VAL A 101 1.32 7.32 13.64
N THR A 102 0.32 8.02 13.08
CA THR A 102 0.47 9.37 12.54
C THR A 102 -0.29 10.33 13.44
N ASP A 103 0.40 11.36 13.93
CA ASP A 103 -0.29 12.48 14.56
C ASP A 103 -1.11 13.22 13.51
N THR A 104 -2.40 13.36 13.78
CA THR A 104 -3.37 13.99 12.88
C THR A 104 -4.03 15.18 13.52
N GLU A 105 -3.59 15.53 14.72
CA GLU A 105 -4.02 16.71 15.45
C GLU A 105 -2.93 17.76 15.32
N GLU A 106 -3.34 19.03 15.31
CA GLU A 106 -2.45 20.18 15.23
C GLU A 106 -2.22 20.77 16.63
#